data_AF-A0A7K8TRA2-F1
#
_entry.id   AF-A0A7K8TRA2-F1
#
_cell.length_a   1.000
_cell.length_b   1.000
_cell.length_c   1.000
_cell.angle_alpha   90.00
_cell.angle_beta   90.00
_cell.angle_gamma   90.00
#
_symmetry.space_group_name_H-M   'P 1'
#
loop_
_entity.id
_entity.type
_entity.pdbx_description
1 polymer ?
#
loop_
_entity_poly.entity_id
_entity_poly.type
_entity_poly.pdbx_seq_one_letter_code
_entity_poly.pdbx_strand_id
1 'polypeptide(L)'
;MKDRLNELREFARLHNQQFSDSEDDENSPRDVLLYETDYALEILHKDIQNIRTENDHLKEDVKRLRKQNRRFLTSMRRISSIRRDTNCIARDIKARGESIHRKLQIMRDFSEDAITKYGAMSVIARVAKNHYVDLMHAFQEAMFEYNATEVNQRENCKIRIQRQLEIMGKDVSGNQIEEMIEQGKWDVFSENLLSDVKGARSALNELETRHKELVKLEGRIKDVHELFLQVALLVEEQADTFDVIEINMQNVEDYVGEAKDQVKKALEYRRKHPLRTILCCCLSCCR
;
A
#
# COMPACT_ATOMS: atom_id res chain seq x y z
N MET A 1 -18.10 9.04 24.28
CA MET A 1 -19.05 8.04 24.83
C MET A 1 -18.75 7.83 26.30
N LYS A 2 -19.76 7.76 27.16
CA LYS A 2 -19.56 7.42 28.59
C LYS A 2 -19.24 5.93 28.70
N ASP A 3 -18.24 5.58 29.50
CA ASP A 3 -17.89 4.19 29.76
C ASP A 3 -19.00 3.52 30.58
N ARG A 4 -19.64 2.51 29.99
CA ARG A 4 -20.73 1.73 30.58
C ARG A 4 -20.33 0.28 30.85
N LEU A 5 -19.04 -0.05 30.75
CA LEU A 5 -18.55 -1.42 30.87
C LEU A 5 -18.90 -2.04 32.23
N ASN A 6 -18.83 -1.24 33.30
CA ASN A 6 -19.15 -1.70 34.65
C ASN A 6 -20.66 -1.95 34.85
N GLU A 7 -21.53 -1.10 34.31
CA GLU A 7 -22.98 -1.33 34.33
C GLU A 7 -23.33 -2.63 33.60
N LEU A 8 -22.74 -2.86 32.42
CA LEU A 8 -22.99 -4.07 31.62
C LEU A 8 -22.51 -5.35 32.33
N ARG A 9 -21.37 -5.28 33.05
CA ARG A 9 -20.87 -6.40 33.86
C ARG A 9 -21.79 -6.74 35.03
N GLU A 10 -22.33 -5.73 35.70
CA GLU A 10 -23.32 -5.89 36.77
C GLU A 10 -24.60 -6.54 36.23
N PHE A 11 -25.12 -6.06 35.09
CA PHE A 11 -26.29 -6.68 34.45
C PHE A 11 -26.07 -8.13 34.03
N ALA A 12 -24.90 -8.48 33.48
CA ALA A 12 -24.57 -9.85 33.12
C ALA A 12 -24.49 -10.79 34.34
N ARG A 13 -23.92 -10.29 35.46
CA ARG A 13 -23.89 -11.03 36.73
C ARG A 13 -25.29 -11.32 37.25
N LEU A 14 -26.17 -10.33 37.23
CA LEU A 14 -27.55 -10.46 37.69
C LEU A 14 -28.35 -11.43 36.80
N HIS A 15 -28.13 -11.43 35.48
CA HIS A 15 -28.77 -12.36 34.56
C HIS A 15 -28.31 -13.81 34.78
N ASN A 16 -27.02 -14.05 35.00
CA ASN A 16 -26.50 -15.39 35.31
C ASN A 16 -26.99 -15.92 36.68
N GLN A 17 -27.30 -15.04 37.63
CA GLN A 17 -27.91 -15.44 38.90
C GLN A 17 -29.41 -15.78 38.77
N GLN A 18 -30.11 -15.23 37.77
CA GLN A 18 -31.54 -15.51 37.55
C GLN A 18 -31.81 -16.82 36.78
N PHE A 19 -30.81 -17.37 36.11
CA PHE A 19 -30.93 -18.61 35.33
C PHE A 19 -29.86 -19.64 35.78
N SER A 20 -29.88 -20.05 37.05
CA SER A 20 -29.11 -21.22 37.51
C SER A 20 -29.96 -22.48 37.41
N ASP A 21 -30.21 -22.98 36.20
CA ASP A 21 -30.63 -24.37 35.98
C ASP A 21 -30.48 -24.76 34.49
N SER A 22 -29.24 -24.91 34.08
CA SER A 22 -28.84 -25.96 33.15
C SER A 22 -27.34 -26.16 33.34
N GLU A 23 -26.95 -27.39 33.68
CA GLU A 23 -25.57 -27.83 33.85
C GLU A 23 -24.75 -27.53 32.58
N ASP A 24 -24.16 -26.34 32.50
CA ASP A 24 -22.99 -26.11 31.66
C ASP A 24 -21.79 -26.61 32.45
N ASP A 25 -21.30 -27.79 32.07
CA ASP A 25 -20.03 -28.34 32.52
C ASP A 25 -18.90 -27.35 32.15
N GLU A 26 -18.57 -26.47 33.10
CA GLU A 26 -17.52 -25.45 32.98
C GLU A 26 -16.11 -26.05 32.72
N ASN A 27 -15.98 -27.37 32.74
CA ASN A 27 -14.74 -28.11 32.49
C ASN A 27 -14.70 -28.86 31.16
N SER A 28 -15.68 -28.71 30.27
CA SER A 28 -15.51 -29.16 28.89
C SER A 28 -14.38 -28.33 28.26
N PRO A 29 -13.31 -28.94 27.70
CA PRO A 29 -12.33 -28.19 26.95
C PRO A 29 -13.11 -27.41 25.89
N ARG A 30 -13.05 -26.08 25.96
CA ARG A 30 -13.38 -25.25 24.80
C ARG A 30 -12.35 -25.63 23.75
N ASP A 31 -12.62 -26.70 23.01
CA ASP A 31 -12.03 -26.91 21.71
C ASP A 31 -12.43 -25.66 20.93
N VAL A 32 -11.49 -24.72 20.86
CA VAL A 32 -11.57 -23.58 19.96
C VAL A 32 -11.60 -24.23 18.59
N LEU A 33 -12.80 -24.42 18.07
CA LEU A 33 -13.06 -24.80 16.69
C LEU A 33 -12.45 -23.68 15.84
N LEU A 34 -11.15 -23.80 15.53
CA LEU A 34 -10.47 -22.97 14.57
C LEU A 34 -11.05 -23.34 13.21
N TYR A 35 -11.99 -22.53 12.74
CA TYR A 35 -12.53 -22.70 11.40
C TYR A 35 -11.41 -22.39 10.39
N GLU A 36 -11.40 -23.06 9.23
CA GLU A 36 -10.45 -22.81 8.13
C GLU A 36 -10.35 -21.30 7.77
N THR A 37 -11.45 -20.57 7.98
CA THR A 37 -11.56 -19.13 7.81
C THR A 37 -10.72 -18.31 8.79
N ASP A 38 -10.55 -18.78 10.03
CA ASP A 38 -9.83 -18.05 11.08
C ASP A 38 -8.32 -18.07 10.82
N TYR A 39 -7.80 -19.22 10.39
CA TYR A 39 -6.40 -19.35 10.00
C TYR A 39 -6.07 -18.53 8.74
N ALA A 40 -6.96 -18.54 7.74
CA ALA A 40 -6.82 -17.72 6.54
C ALA A 40 -6.82 -16.21 6.86
N LEU A 41 -7.66 -15.79 7.82
CA LEU A 41 -7.72 -14.40 8.26
C LEU A 41 -6.48 -13.96 9.03
N GLU A 42 -5.89 -14.85 9.84
CA GLU A 42 -4.64 -14.58 10.56
C GLU A 42 -3.46 -14.37 9.60
N ILE A 43 -3.33 -15.22 8.57
CA ILE A 43 -2.32 -15.06 7.53
C ILE A 43 -2.52 -13.73 6.79
N LEU A 44 -3.75 -13.46 6.34
CA LEU A 44 -4.08 -12.21 5.66
C LEU A 44 -3.73 -10.99 6.52
N HIS A 45 -4.04 -11.04 7.82
CA HIS A 45 -3.70 -9.95 8.74
C HIS A 45 -2.19 -9.72 8.82
N LYS A 46 -1.39 -10.79 8.89
CA LYS A 46 0.07 -10.70 8.91
C LYS A 46 0.61 -10.06 7.62
N ASP A 47 0.07 -10.45 6.47
CA ASP A 47 0.47 -9.88 5.18
C ASP A 47 0.10 -8.40 5.07
N ILE A 48 -1.09 -8.02 5.52
CA ILE A 48 -1.51 -6.61 5.61
C ILE A 48 -0.53 -5.80 6.46
N GLN A 49 -0.17 -6.27 7.65
CA GLN A 49 0.77 -5.55 8.53
C GLN A 49 2.18 -5.45 7.93
N ASN A 50 2.61 -6.48 7.22
CA ASN A 50 3.88 -6.48 6.51
C ASN A 50 3.90 -5.40 5.41
N ILE A 51 2.87 -5.36 4.55
CA ILE A 51 2.77 -4.36 3.48
C ILE A 51 2.65 -2.94 4.05
N ARG A 52 1.88 -2.75 5.14
CA ARG A 52 1.80 -1.45 5.84
C ARG A 52 3.18 -0.96 6.28
N THR A 53 3.93 -1.82 6.97
CA THR A 53 5.27 -1.49 7.46
C THR A 53 6.22 -1.16 6.31
N GLU A 54 6.14 -1.90 5.19
CA GLU A 54 6.96 -1.60 4.03
C GLU A 54 6.58 -0.29 3.34
N ASN A 55 5.28 0.04 3.26
CA ASN A 55 4.83 1.34 2.76
C ASN A 55 5.34 2.49 3.64
N ASP A 56 5.32 2.35 4.96
CA ASP A 56 5.87 3.34 5.88
C ASP A 56 7.37 3.54 5.66
N HIS A 57 8.13 2.43 5.55
CA HIS A 57 9.56 2.48 5.23
C HIS A 57 9.83 3.11 3.85
N LEU A 58 8.99 2.83 2.84
CA LEU A 58 9.10 3.46 1.52
C LEU A 58 8.94 4.97 1.63
N LYS A 59 7.93 5.44 2.38
CA LYS A 59 7.68 6.87 2.63
C LYS A 59 8.86 7.52 3.35
N GLU A 60 9.46 6.84 4.32
CA GLU A 60 10.68 7.30 5.00
C GLU A 60 11.90 7.37 4.08
N ASP A 61 12.10 6.36 3.24
CA ASP A 61 13.20 6.30 2.28
C ASP A 61 13.09 7.48 1.27
N VAL A 62 11.88 7.80 0.79
CA VAL A 62 11.60 8.96 -0.08
C VAL A 62 11.90 10.28 0.64
N LYS A 63 11.47 10.44 1.89
CA LYS A 63 11.80 11.63 2.71
C LYS A 63 13.31 11.77 2.90
N ARG A 64 14.01 10.64 3.13
CA ARG A 64 15.47 10.60 3.28
C ARG A 64 16.17 11.02 1.98
N LEU A 65 15.69 10.55 0.83
CA LEU A 65 16.18 10.94 -0.48
C LEU A 65 16.05 12.46 -0.68
N ARG A 66 14.86 13.02 -0.42
CA ARG A 66 14.63 14.47 -0.53
C ARG A 66 15.60 15.26 0.34
N LYS A 67 15.83 14.82 1.58
CA LYS A 67 16.79 15.47 2.50
C LYS A 67 18.20 15.44 1.92
N GLN A 68 18.63 14.33 1.32
CA GLN A 68 19.95 14.24 0.70
C GLN A 68 20.05 15.09 -0.56
N ASN A 69 19.02 15.15 -1.40
CA ASN A 69 18.97 16.02 -2.58
C ASN A 69 19.08 17.50 -2.16
N ARG A 70 18.37 17.92 -1.10
CA ARG A 70 18.51 19.28 -0.56
C ARG A 70 19.92 19.56 -0.05
N ARG A 71 20.54 18.60 0.67
CA ARG A 71 21.94 18.73 1.13
C ARG A 71 22.90 18.82 -0.03
N PHE A 72 22.66 18.08 -1.11
CA PHE A 72 23.47 18.13 -2.31
C PHE A 72 23.45 19.52 -2.96
N LEU A 73 22.30 20.22 -2.90
CA LEU A 73 22.18 21.58 -3.41
C LEU A 73 22.99 22.60 -2.60
N THR A 74 23.03 22.45 -1.27
CA THR A 74 23.63 23.43 -0.35
C THR A 74 25.08 23.13 0.02
N SER A 75 25.55 21.91 -0.17
CA SER A 75 26.89 21.48 0.30
C SER A 75 27.98 21.83 -0.70
N MET A 76 29.00 22.58 -0.26
CA MET A 76 30.22 22.84 -1.03
C MET A 76 31.32 21.78 -0.83
N ARG A 77 31.10 20.80 0.06
CA ARG A 77 32.05 19.73 0.41
C ARG A 77 31.32 18.39 0.39
N ARG A 78 32.07 17.29 0.19
CA ARG A 78 31.54 15.90 0.24
C ARG A 78 30.46 15.55 -0.79
N ILE A 79 30.46 16.22 -1.94
CA ILE A 79 29.50 16.01 -3.04
C ILE A 79 29.51 14.54 -3.51
N SER A 80 30.70 13.92 -3.57
CA SER A 80 30.85 12.52 -3.99
C SER A 80 30.19 11.52 -3.03
N SER A 81 30.27 11.74 -1.71
CA SER A 81 29.63 10.85 -0.74
C SER A 81 28.12 11.04 -0.74
N ILE A 82 27.64 12.29 -0.73
CA ILE A 82 26.20 12.60 -0.79
C ILE A 82 25.57 11.96 -2.03
N ARG A 83 26.27 12.02 -3.18
CA ARG A 83 25.81 11.39 -4.41
C ARG A 83 25.76 9.86 -4.31
N ARG A 84 26.73 9.21 -3.66
CA ARG A 84 26.66 7.75 -3.44
C ARG A 84 25.46 7.40 -2.57
N ASP A 85 25.23 8.17 -1.51
CA ASP A 85 24.09 7.97 -0.61
C ASP A 85 22.76 8.12 -1.36
N THR A 86 22.58 9.19 -2.16
CA THR A 86 21.38 9.39 -3.00
C THR A 86 21.13 8.21 -3.94
N ASN A 87 22.17 7.73 -4.63
CA ASN A 87 22.04 6.58 -5.54
C ASN A 87 21.77 5.26 -4.80
N CYS A 88 22.27 5.10 -3.58
CA CYS A 88 21.96 3.94 -2.74
C CYS A 88 20.49 3.97 -2.33
N ILE A 89 20.03 5.10 -1.76
CA ILE A 89 18.65 5.27 -1.32
C ILE A 89 17.67 5.05 -2.46
N ALA A 90 17.94 5.60 -3.65
CA ALA A 90 17.06 5.42 -4.80
C ALA A 90 16.97 3.95 -5.27
N ARG A 91 18.06 3.19 -5.16
CA ARG A 91 18.04 1.75 -5.45
C ARG A 91 17.22 0.98 -4.43
N ASP A 92 17.35 1.34 -3.16
CA ASP A 92 16.58 0.74 -2.07
C ASP A 92 15.08 1.04 -2.23
N ILE A 93 14.72 2.28 -2.60
CA ILE A 93 13.34 2.68 -2.96
C ILE A 93 12.81 1.81 -4.09
N LYS A 94 13.58 1.64 -5.19
CA LYS A 94 13.17 0.80 -6.32
C LYS A 94 12.91 -0.65 -5.88
N ALA A 95 13.88 -1.26 -5.20
CA ALA A 95 13.77 -2.66 -4.76
C ALA A 95 12.59 -2.86 -3.79
N ARG A 96 12.37 -1.91 -2.87
CA ARG A 96 11.23 -1.93 -1.95
C ARG A 96 9.91 -1.75 -2.70
N GLY A 97 9.85 -0.82 -3.65
CA GLY A 97 8.65 -0.57 -4.46
C GLY A 97 8.24 -1.79 -5.28
N GLU A 98 9.19 -2.46 -5.93
CA GLU A 98 8.96 -3.73 -6.64
C GLU A 98 8.52 -4.87 -5.70
N SER A 99 9.01 -4.90 -4.45
CA SER A 99 8.60 -5.89 -3.46
C SER A 99 7.16 -5.65 -2.98
N ILE A 100 6.83 -4.40 -2.63
CA ILE A 100 5.47 -4.01 -2.23
C ILE A 100 4.49 -4.28 -3.36
N HIS A 101 4.82 -3.92 -4.60
CA HIS A 101 3.95 -4.14 -5.74
C HIS A 101 3.62 -5.62 -5.94
N ARG A 102 4.62 -6.52 -5.84
CA ARG A 102 4.38 -7.97 -5.91
C ARG A 102 3.47 -8.47 -4.79
N LYS A 103 3.65 -8.00 -3.57
CA LYS A 103 2.78 -8.38 -2.44
C LYS A 103 1.36 -7.87 -2.61
N LEU A 104 1.19 -6.66 -3.13
CA LEU A 104 -0.11 -6.10 -3.47
C LEU A 104 -0.80 -6.93 -4.57
N GLN A 105 -0.08 -7.39 -5.59
CA GLN A 105 -0.63 -8.29 -6.61
C GLN A 105 -1.11 -9.61 -5.99
N ILE A 106 -0.31 -10.26 -5.15
CA ILE A 106 -0.70 -11.49 -4.45
C ILE A 106 -1.97 -11.27 -3.62
N MET A 107 -2.07 -10.13 -2.93
CA MET A 107 -3.23 -9.78 -2.12
C MET A 107 -4.49 -9.51 -2.95
N ARG A 108 -4.33 -8.91 -4.13
CA ARG A 108 -5.42 -8.74 -5.11
C ARG A 108 -5.94 -10.10 -5.57
N ASP A 109 -5.04 -10.97 -6.01
CA ASP A 109 -5.40 -12.30 -6.52
C ASP A 109 -6.07 -13.13 -5.41
N PHE A 110 -5.56 -13.06 -4.17
CA PHE A 110 -6.21 -13.65 -3.00
C PHE A 110 -7.63 -13.11 -2.77
N SER A 111 -7.84 -11.80 -2.96
CA SER A 111 -9.17 -11.20 -2.85
C SER A 111 -10.14 -11.76 -3.90
N GLU A 112 -9.70 -11.90 -5.15
CA GLU A 112 -10.51 -12.48 -6.24
C GLU A 112 -10.87 -13.95 -5.98
N ASP A 113 -9.90 -14.73 -5.51
CA ASP A 113 -10.10 -16.13 -5.11
C ASP A 113 -11.08 -16.24 -3.93
N ALA A 114 -10.97 -15.35 -2.93
CA ALA A 114 -11.86 -15.33 -1.78
C ALA A 114 -13.31 -14.99 -2.17
N ILE A 115 -13.49 -14.05 -3.11
CA ILE A 115 -14.82 -13.72 -3.68
C ILE A 115 -15.42 -14.96 -4.36
N THR A 116 -14.61 -15.71 -5.11
CA THR A 116 -15.06 -16.90 -5.84
C THR A 116 -15.38 -18.07 -4.90
N LYS A 117 -14.54 -18.32 -3.88
CA LYS A 117 -14.67 -19.47 -2.97
C LYS A 117 -15.74 -19.26 -1.89
N TYR A 118 -15.81 -18.07 -1.30
CA TYR A 118 -16.65 -17.78 -0.13
C TYR A 118 -17.79 -16.80 -0.42
N GLY A 119 -17.83 -16.23 -1.62
CA GLY A 119 -18.76 -15.18 -2.01
C GLY A 119 -18.22 -13.78 -1.71
N ALA A 120 -18.67 -12.81 -2.51
CA ALA A 120 -18.25 -11.41 -2.41
C ALA A 120 -18.50 -10.79 -1.02
N MET A 121 -19.53 -11.26 -0.32
CA MET A 121 -19.94 -10.73 0.99
C MET A 121 -19.23 -11.39 2.17
N SER A 122 -18.38 -12.39 1.93
CA SER A 122 -17.62 -13.03 2.99
C SER A 122 -16.67 -12.04 3.68
N VAL A 123 -16.44 -12.24 4.98
CA VAL A 123 -15.55 -11.40 5.78
C VAL A 123 -14.14 -11.37 5.17
N ILE A 124 -13.63 -12.53 4.75
CA ILE A 124 -12.28 -12.66 4.16
C ILE A 124 -12.18 -11.85 2.86
N ALA A 125 -13.15 -11.99 1.95
CA ALA A 125 -13.15 -11.24 0.69
C ALA A 125 -13.21 -9.72 0.91
N ARG A 126 -14.05 -9.26 1.85
CA ARG A 126 -14.20 -7.84 2.15
C ARG A 126 -12.97 -7.25 2.82
N VAL A 127 -12.39 -7.96 3.80
CA VAL A 127 -11.17 -7.54 4.49
C VAL A 127 -10.00 -7.48 3.51
N ALA A 128 -9.85 -8.48 2.64
CA ALA A 128 -8.81 -8.50 1.61
C ALA A 128 -8.99 -7.34 0.63
N LYS A 129 -10.18 -7.16 0.04
CA LYS A 129 -10.45 -6.10 -0.94
C LYS A 129 -10.21 -4.71 -0.35
N ASN A 130 -10.78 -4.40 0.82
CA ASN A 130 -10.66 -3.09 1.43
C ASN A 130 -9.20 -2.75 1.75
N HIS A 131 -8.48 -3.67 2.40
CA HIS A 131 -7.09 -3.41 2.75
C HIS A 131 -6.16 -3.37 1.54
N TYR A 132 -6.44 -4.15 0.49
CA TYR A 132 -5.71 -4.04 -0.75
C TYR A 132 -5.82 -2.63 -1.34
N VAL A 133 -7.03 -2.07 -1.41
CA VAL A 133 -7.28 -0.70 -1.90
C VAL A 133 -6.55 0.34 -1.03
N ASP A 134 -6.69 0.26 0.30
CA ASP A 134 -6.02 1.17 1.23
C ASP A 134 -4.50 1.16 1.06
N LEU A 135 -3.91 -0.04 0.97
CA LEU A 135 -2.46 -0.24 0.86
C LEU A 135 -1.93 0.19 -0.50
N MET A 136 -2.69 -0.05 -1.57
CA MET A 136 -2.36 0.42 -2.90
C MET A 136 -2.34 1.95 -2.96
N HIS A 137 -3.32 2.62 -2.34
CA HIS A 137 -3.35 4.09 -2.29
C HIS A 137 -2.14 4.64 -1.53
N ALA A 138 -1.80 4.07 -0.37
CA ALA A 138 -0.61 4.47 0.40
C ALA A 138 0.69 4.27 -0.40
N PHE A 139 0.79 3.16 -1.15
CA PHE A 139 1.91 2.87 -2.03
C PHE A 139 2.01 3.90 -3.17
N GLN A 140 0.90 4.19 -3.84
CA GLN A 140 0.81 5.20 -4.90
C GLN A 140 1.24 6.58 -4.39
N GLU A 141 0.74 7.02 -3.24
CA GLU A 141 1.11 8.31 -2.63
C GLU A 141 2.64 8.41 -2.45
N ALA A 142 3.27 7.37 -1.90
CA ALA A 142 4.71 7.34 -1.70
C ALA A 142 5.49 7.37 -3.04
N MET A 143 5.00 6.66 -4.05
CA MET A 143 5.61 6.64 -5.39
C MET A 143 5.43 7.97 -6.14
N PHE A 144 4.31 8.67 -5.96
CA PHE A 144 4.10 10.00 -6.52
C PHE A 144 5.06 10.99 -5.88
N GLU A 145 5.22 10.90 -4.56
CA GLU A 145 6.17 11.70 -3.79
C GLU A 145 7.63 11.43 -4.22
N TYR A 146 7.96 10.18 -4.53
CA TYR A 146 9.26 9.79 -5.10
C TYR A 146 9.47 10.41 -6.49
N ASN A 147 8.50 10.25 -7.40
CA ASN A 147 8.56 10.83 -8.75
C ASN A 147 8.77 12.35 -8.70
N ALA A 148 7.98 13.05 -7.89
CA ALA A 148 8.11 14.49 -7.70
C ALA A 148 9.52 14.88 -7.20
N THR A 149 10.11 14.06 -6.33
CA THR A 149 11.47 14.29 -5.82
C THR A 149 12.54 14.11 -6.91
N GLU A 150 12.40 13.11 -7.79
CA GLU A 150 13.31 12.90 -8.91
C GLU A 150 13.15 13.95 -10.00
N VAL A 151 11.93 14.33 -10.36
CA VAL A 151 11.65 15.42 -11.32
C VAL A 151 12.21 16.75 -10.82
N ASN A 152 12.05 17.06 -9.52
CA ASN A 152 12.65 18.25 -8.94
C ASN A 152 14.19 18.22 -9.03
N GLN A 153 14.80 17.07 -8.77
CA GLN A 153 16.26 16.93 -8.86
C GLN A 153 16.77 17.04 -10.30
N ARG A 154 16.01 16.52 -11.28
CA ARG A 154 16.25 16.69 -12.70
C ARG A 154 16.26 18.16 -13.10
N GLU A 155 15.25 18.93 -12.69
CA GLU A 155 15.17 20.36 -12.97
C GLU A 155 16.34 21.14 -12.34
N ASN A 156 16.72 20.79 -11.11
CA ASN A 156 17.90 21.38 -10.47
C ASN A 156 19.20 21.08 -11.23
N CYS A 157 19.35 19.88 -11.80
CA CYS A 157 20.49 19.53 -12.64
C CYS A 157 20.50 20.36 -13.93
N LYS A 158 19.33 20.56 -14.56
CA LYS A 158 19.17 21.40 -15.76
C LYS A 158 19.59 22.85 -15.50
N ILE A 159 19.09 23.47 -14.43
CA ILE A 159 19.46 24.84 -14.03
C ILE A 159 20.98 24.96 -13.80
N ARG A 160 21.60 23.95 -13.19
CA ARG A 160 23.06 23.93 -12.98
C ARG A 160 23.84 23.83 -14.29
N ILE A 161 23.39 22.99 -15.22
CA ILE A 161 23.98 22.88 -16.56
C ILE A 161 23.92 24.23 -17.28
N GLN A 162 22.76 24.90 -17.25
CA GLN A 162 22.57 26.22 -17.84
C GLN A 162 23.59 27.24 -17.29
N ARG A 163 23.70 27.33 -15.96
CA ARG A 163 24.68 28.23 -15.32
C ARG A 163 26.13 27.92 -15.70
N GLN A 164 26.50 26.64 -15.82
CA GLN A 164 27.86 26.29 -16.23
C GLN A 164 28.15 26.70 -17.68
N LEU A 165 27.15 26.62 -18.57
CA LEU A 165 27.27 27.09 -19.95
C LEU A 165 27.39 28.62 -20.03
N GLU A 166 26.60 29.34 -19.22
CA GLU A 166 26.68 30.80 -19.10
C GLU A 166 28.08 31.26 -18.63
N ILE A 167 28.68 30.55 -17.65
CA ILE A 167 30.07 30.81 -17.18
C ILE A 167 31.09 30.58 -18.31
N MET A 168 30.84 29.61 -19.19
CA MET A 168 31.67 29.34 -20.37
C MET A 168 31.42 30.34 -21.53
N GLY A 169 30.55 31.34 -21.33
CA GLY A 169 30.20 32.35 -22.32
C GLY A 169 29.23 31.87 -23.40
N LYS A 170 28.55 30.74 -23.18
CA LYS A 170 27.49 30.23 -24.07
C LYS A 170 26.13 30.55 -23.46
N ASP A 171 25.39 31.45 -24.10
CA ASP A 171 24.00 31.72 -23.73
C ASP A 171 23.10 30.66 -24.36
N VAL A 172 22.56 29.76 -23.53
CA VAL A 172 21.75 28.62 -23.96
C VAL A 172 20.46 28.64 -23.15
N SER A 173 19.33 28.67 -23.85
CA SER A 173 18.02 28.62 -23.20
C SER A 173 17.73 27.26 -22.58
N GLY A 174 16.91 27.22 -21.53
CA GLY A 174 16.47 25.96 -20.93
C GLY A 174 15.80 24.99 -21.92
N ASN A 175 15.14 25.50 -22.96
CA ASN A 175 14.51 24.67 -24.00
C ASN A 175 15.55 24.01 -24.91
N GLN A 176 16.63 24.71 -25.25
CA GLN A 176 17.74 24.12 -26.01
C GLN A 176 18.44 23.03 -25.20
N ILE A 177 18.60 23.21 -23.88
CA ILE A 177 19.16 22.16 -23.02
C ILE A 177 18.24 20.92 -23.01
N GLU A 178 16.93 21.12 -22.99
CA GLU A 178 15.94 20.03 -23.08
C GLU A 178 16.07 19.26 -24.40
N GLU A 179 16.11 19.97 -25.52
CA GLU A 179 16.29 19.37 -26.84
C GLU A 179 17.62 18.58 -26.93
N MET A 180 18.68 19.08 -26.30
CA MET A 180 19.96 18.37 -26.24
C MET A 180 19.92 17.12 -25.34
N ILE A 181 19.14 17.15 -24.26
CA ILE A 181 18.85 15.97 -23.43
C ILE A 181 18.12 14.91 -24.27
N GLU A 182 17.09 15.32 -25.01
CA GLU A 182 16.27 14.42 -25.84
C GLU A 182 17.03 13.82 -27.01
N GLN A 183 17.81 14.64 -27.73
CA GLN A 183 18.59 14.21 -28.89
C GLN A 183 19.87 13.47 -28.50
N GLY A 184 20.30 13.54 -27.25
CA GLY A 184 21.54 12.93 -26.76
C GLY A 184 22.82 13.55 -27.33
N LYS A 185 22.75 14.72 -27.98
CA LYS A 185 23.90 15.39 -28.63
C LYS A 185 24.62 16.33 -27.68
N TRP A 186 25.53 15.78 -26.86
CA TRP A 186 26.29 16.55 -25.86
C TRP A 186 27.64 17.08 -26.37
N ASP A 187 28.13 16.57 -27.50
CA ASP A 187 29.45 16.92 -28.06
C ASP A 187 29.54 18.39 -28.53
N VAL A 188 28.41 19.06 -28.75
CA VAL A 188 28.32 20.48 -29.13
C VAL A 188 28.99 21.40 -28.09
N PHE A 189 29.16 20.94 -26.85
CA PHE A 189 29.78 21.72 -25.79
C PHE A 189 31.31 21.58 -25.69
N SER A 190 31.89 20.51 -26.24
CA SER A 190 33.34 20.24 -26.14
C SER A 190 34.16 20.86 -27.27
N GLU A 191 33.57 21.16 -28.43
CA GLU A 191 34.31 21.54 -29.66
C GLU A 191 35.01 22.92 -29.66
N ASN A 192 34.61 23.87 -28.80
CA ASN A 192 35.04 25.28 -28.92
C ASN A 192 35.85 25.83 -27.71
N LEU A 193 36.51 24.96 -26.94
CA LEU A 193 37.08 25.30 -25.63
C LEU A 193 38.58 25.65 -25.61
N LEU A 194 39.10 26.29 -26.66
CA LEU A 194 40.55 26.48 -26.85
C LEU A 194 41.15 27.75 -26.21
N SER A 195 40.35 28.65 -25.63
CA SER A 195 40.82 29.99 -25.22
C SER A 195 41.10 30.18 -23.72
N ASP A 196 40.61 29.34 -22.80
CA ASP A 196 40.86 29.49 -21.35
C ASP A 196 41.08 28.14 -20.62
N VAL A 197 42.33 27.72 -20.45
CA VAL A 197 42.74 26.32 -20.24
C VAL A 197 42.32 25.73 -18.88
N LYS A 198 42.16 26.54 -17.83
CA LYS A 198 41.86 26.02 -16.46
C LYS A 198 40.40 26.16 -16.06
N GLY A 199 39.80 27.34 -16.26
CA GLY A 199 38.39 27.58 -15.92
C GLY A 199 37.46 26.72 -16.78
N ALA A 200 37.71 26.69 -18.09
CA ALA A 200 36.87 25.98 -19.02
C ALA A 200 36.95 24.45 -18.84
N ARG A 201 38.13 23.90 -18.50
CA ARG A 201 38.30 22.47 -18.21
C ARG A 201 37.54 22.03 -16.96
N SER A 202 37.49 22.88 -15.93
CA SER A 202 36.70 22.61 -14.72
C SER A 202 35.20 22.61 -15.02
N ALA A 203 34.72 23.61 -15.77
CA ALA A 203 33.32 23.72 -16.16
C ALA A 203 32.88 22.51 -17.03
N LEU A 204 33.74 22.06 -17.95
CA LEU A 204 33.46 20.90 -18.80
C LEU A 204 33.35 19.59 -17.98
N ASN A 205 34.24 19.38 -17.01
CA ASN A 205 34.17 18.20 -16.13
C ASN A 205 32.91 18.23 -15.24
N GLU A 206 32.52 19.41 -14.77
CA GLU A 206 31.27 19.58 -14.04
C GLU A 206 30.06 19.27 -14.94
N LEU A 207 30.05 19.79 -16.18
CA LEU A 207 29.02 19.53 -17.17
C LEU A 207 28.85 18.03 -17.46
N GLU A 208 29.94 17.33 -17.75
CA GLU A 208 29.92 15.87 -17.98
C GLU A 208 29.37 15.12 -16.76
N THR A 209 29.75 15.56 -15.55
CA THR A 209 29.24 14.99 -14.31
C THR A 209 27.74 15.22 -14.14
N ARG A 210 27.24 16.43 -14.43
CA ARG A 210 25.81 16.77 -14.39
C ARG A 210 25.03 15.94 -15.42
N HIS A 211 25.57 15.78 -16.62
CA HIS A 211 24.95 14.98 -17.67
C HIS A 211 24.75 13.52 -17.24
N LYS A 212 25.80 12.87 -16.69
CA LYS A 212 25.70 11.50 -16.16
C LYS A 212 24.65 11.38 -15.05
N GLU A 213 24.48 12.41 -14.23
CA GLU A 213 23.45 12.45 -13.20
C GLU A 213 22.05 12.60 -13.81
N LEU A 214 21.89 13.41 -14.84
CA LEU A 214 20.64 13.60 -15.57
C LEU A 214 20.18 12.30 -16.24
N VAL A 215 21.07 11.57 -16.92
CA VAL A 215 20.74 10.27 -17.53
C VAL A 215 20.24 9.26 -16.49
N LYS A 216 20.82 9.25 -15.29
CA LYS A 216 20.36 8.40 -14.18
C LYS A 216 19.01 8.83 -13.61
N LEU A 217 18.74 10.14 -13.58
CA LEU A 217 17.45 10.70 -13.18
C LEU A 217 16.35 10.27 -14.15
N GLU A 218 16.61 10.41 -15.46
CA GLU A 218 15.71 9.95 -16.53
C GLU A 218 15.40 8.45 -16.42
N GLY A 219 16.43 7.62 -16.21
CA GLY A 219 16.24 6.18 -16.00
C GLY A 219 15.33 5.88 -14.81
N ARG A 220 15.53 6.58 -13.68
CA ARG A 220 14.69 6.39 -12.48
C ARG A 220 13.26 6.88 -12.67
N ILE A 221 13.04 7.99 -13.38
CA ILE A 221 11.70 8.49 -13.70
C ILE A 221 10.97 7.50 -14.61
N LYS A 222 11.67 6.91 -15.60
CA LYS A 222 11.12 5.86 -16.46
C LYS A 222 10.74 4.61 -15.67
N ASP A 223 11.59 4.15 -14.77
CA ASP A 223 11.28 3.01 -13.88
C ASP A 223 10.00 3.25 -13.07
N VAL A 224 9.83 4.46 -12.54
CA VAL A 224 8.62 4.85 -11.79
C VAL A 224 7.40 4.89 -12.70
N HIS A 225 7.54 5.42 -13.92
CA HIS A 225 6.47 5.44 -14.90
C HIS A 225 6.02 4.03 -15.28
N GLU A 226 6.94 3.09 -15.48
CA GLU A 226 6.63 1.68 -15.74
C GLU A 226 5.83 1.06 -14.60
N LEU A 227 6.23 1.33 -13.35
CA LEU A 227 5.49 0.88 -12.18
C LEU A 227 4.08 1.49 -12.12
N PHE A 228 3.93 2.77 -12.51
CA PHE A 228 2.62 3.41 -12.58
C PHE A 228 1.72 2.88 -13.69
N LEU A 229 2.27 2.53 -14.85
CA LEU A 229 1.49 1.90 -15.93
C LEU A 229 0.89 0.55 -15.47
N GLN A 230 1.63 -0.21 -14.66
CA GLN A 230 1.15 -1.47 -14.07
C GLN A 230 0.05 -1.25 -13.01
N VAL A 231 -0.04 -0.04 -12.46
CA VAL A 231 -0.98 0.34 -11.38
C VAL A 231 -2.17 1.15 -11.91
N ALA A 232 -2.07 1.73 -13.11
CA ALA A 232 -3.07 2.63 -13.71
C ALA A 232 -4.42 1.98 -14.01
N LEU A 233 -4.51 0.65 -14.01
CA LEU A 233 -5.75 -0.08 -14.27
C LEU A 233 -6.74 -0.11 -13.09
N LEU A 234 -6.32 0.28 -11.88
CA LEU A 234 -7.18 0.18 -10.68
C LEU A 234 -7.85 1.49 -10.26
N VAL A 235 -7.47 2.61 -10.87
CA VAL A 235 -8.03 3.93 -10.53
C VAL A 235 -9.48 4.07 -11.04
N GLU A 236 -9.82 3.44 -12.17
CA GLU A 236 -11.19 3.46 -12.70
C GLU A 236 -12.18 2.63 -11.86
N GLU A 237 -11.73 1.56 -11.20
CA GLU A 237 -12.57 0.74 -10.32
C GLU A 237 -12.78 1.34 -8.91
N GLN A 238 -11.96 2.33 -8.52
CA GLN A 238 -11.95 2.93 -7.17
C GLN A 238 -12.81 4.19 -7.04
N ALA A 239 -13.16 4.86 -8.15
CA ALA A 239 -13.91 6.13 -8.10
C ALA A 239 -15.34 5.98 -7.56
N ASP A 240 -15.97 4.81 -7.72
CA ASP A 240 -17.37 4.56 -7.30
C ASP A 240 -17.51 4.12 -5.83
N THR A 241 -16.42 3.92 -5.08
CA THR A 241 -16.48 3.39 -3.71
C THR A 241 -15.96 4.36 -2.66
N PHE A 242 -16.27 5.65 -2.72
CA PHE A 242 -15.96 6.55 -1.60
C PHE A 242 -16.80 6.26 -0.33
N ASP A 243 -17.96 5.60 -0.48
CA ASP A 243 -18.82 5.16 0.64
C ASP A 243 -18.59 3.69 1.03
N VAL A 244 -17.32 3.28 1.16
CA VAL A 244 -16.94 1.92 1.57
C VAL A 244 -17.64 1.52 2.87
N ILE A 245 -17.84 2.43 3.82
CA ILE A 245 -18.46 2.12 5.13
C ILE A 245 -19.96 1.86 4.99
N GLU A 246 -20.69 2.75 4.31
CA GLU A 246 -22.14 2.62 4.15
C GLU A 246 -22.50 1.40 3.31
N ILE A 247 -21.79 1.18 2.19
CA ILE A 247 -21.97 0.00 1.34
C ILE A 247 -21.62 -1.27 2.13
N ASN A 248 -20.53 -1.26 2.91
CA ASN A 248 -20.18 -2.40 3.76
C ASN A 248 -21.17 -2.65 4.89
N MET A 249 -21.78 -1.62 5.46
CA MET A 249 -22.81 -1.75 6.50
C MET A 249 -24.09 -2.33 5.90
N GLN A 250 -24.55 -1.81 4.76
CA GLN A 250 -25.72 -2.32 4.06
C GLN A 250 -25.55 -3.81 3.72
N ASN A 251 -24.38 -4.18 3.19
CA ASN A 251 -24.07 -5.57 2.86
C ASN A 251 -23.99 -6.50 4.09
N VAL A 252 -23.58 -5.99 5.26
CA VAL A 252 -23.60 -6.78 6.52
C VAL A 252 -25.04 -7.02 6.97
N GLU A 253 -25.89 -6.01 6.86
CA GLU A 253 -27.30 -6.12 7.22
C GLU A 253 -27.98 -7.20 6.37
N ASP A 254 -27.73 -7.22 5.06
CA ASP A 254 -28.28 -8.22 4.15
C ASP A 254 -27.81 -9.65 4.50
N TYR A 255 -26.50 -9.83 4.76
CA TYR A 255 -25.95 -11.15 5.14
C TYR A 255 -26.49 -11.65 6.48
N VAL A 256 -26.64 -10.76 7.47
CA VAL A 256 -27.26 -11.10 8.77
C VAL A 256 -28.74 -11.46 8.59
N GLY A 257 -29.43 -10.79 7.66
CA GLY A 257 -30.78 -11.12 7.25
C GLY A 257 -30.89 -12.56 6.74
N GLU A 258 -30.03 -12.95 5.78
CA GLU A 258 -30.00 -14.31 5.24
C GLU A 258 -29.66 -15.36 6.32
N ALA A 259 -28.67 -15.07 7.18
CA ALA A 259 -28.30 -15.97 8.27
C ALA A 259 -29.46 -16.17 9.26
N LYS A 260 -30.21 -15.11 9.58
CA LYS A 260 -31.40 -15.19 10.43
C LYS A 260 -32.47 -16.09 9.82
N ASP A 261 -32.68 -16.03 8.52
CA ASP A 261 -33.62 -16.90 7.81
C ASP A 261 -33.18 -18.37 7.81
N GLN A 262 -31.88 -18.63 7.66
CA GLN A 262 -31.32 -19.99 7.79
C GLN A 262 -31.49 -20.54 9.21
N VAL A 263 -31.21 -19.73 10.24
CA VAL A 263 -31.45 -20.10 11.65
C VAL A 263 -32.92 -20.39 11.91
N LYS A 264 -33.83 -19.57 11.35
CA LYS A 264 -35.27 -19.79 11.46
C LYS A 264 -35.70 -21.12 10.84
N LYS A 265 -35.22 -21.41 9.62
CA LYS A 265 -35.44 -22.72 8.95
C LYS A 265 -34.89 -23.87 9.78
N ALA A 266 -33.67 -23.76 10.33
CA ALA A 266 -33.07 -24.77 11.20
C ALA A 266 -33.92 -25.02 12.47
N LEU A 267 -34.48 -23.95 13.06
CA LEU A 267 -35.39 -24.04 14.20
C LEU A 267 -36.72 -24.73 13.83
N GLU A 268 -37.25 -24.46 12.64
CA GLU A 268 -38.43 -25.14 12.10
C GLU A 268 -38.15 -26.62 11.85
N TYR A 269 -37.00 -27.00 11.28
CA TYR A 269 -36.58 -28.39 11.12
C TYR A 269 -36.45 -29.08 12.48
N ARG A 270 -35.83 -28.43 13.48
CA ARG A 270 -35.74 -28.96 14.85
C ARG A 270 -37.12 -29.16 15.49
N ARG A 271 -38.07 -28.25 15.25
CA ARG A 271 -39.46 -28.37 15.75
C ARG A 271 -40.22 -29.51 15.08
N LYS A 272 -40.00 -29.73 13.78
CA LYS A 272 -40.62 -30.81 12.99
C LYS A 272 -39.86 -32.15 13.10
N HIS A 273 -38.82 -32.22 13.92
CA HIS A 273 -37.99 -33.41 14.05
C HIS A 273 -38.81 -34.59 14.62
N PRO A 274 -38.96 -35.70 13.87
CA PRO A 274 -39.90 -36.77 14.19
C PRO A 274 -39.61 -37.47 15.53
N LEU A 275 -38.35 -37.48 16.00
CA LEU A 275 -38.01 -38.00 17.32
C LEU A 275 -38.71 -37.27 18.47
N ARG A 276 -39.02 -35.97 18.36
CA ARG A 276 -39.77 -35.26 19.42
C ARG A 276 -41.24 -35.69 19.48
N THR A 277 -41.85 -35.95 18.33
CA THR A 277 -43.23 -36.44 18.23
C THR A 277 -43.34 -37.88 18.72
N ILE A 278 -42.35 -38.73 18.38
CA ILE A 278 -42.31 -40.13 18.80
C ILE A 278 -42.05 -40.23 20.31
N LEU A 279 -41.05 -39.51 20.84
CA LEU A 279 -40.74 -39.55 22.28
C LEU A 279 -41.89 -39.01 23.15
N CYS A 280 -42.62 -37.99 22.67
CA CYS A 280 -43.80 -37.47 23.36
C CYS A 280 -44.94 -38.50 23.42
N CYS A 281 -45.20 -39.23 22.34
CA CYS A 281 -46.19 -40.32 22.32
C CYS A 281 -45.78 -41.52 23.18
N CYS A 282 -44.48 -41.86 23.25
CA CYS A 282 -43.98 -42.94 24.09
C CYS A 282 -44.04 -42.62 25.59
N LEU A 283 -43.85 -41.35 25.97
CA LEU A 283 -43.92 -40.91 27.38
C LEU A 283 -45.35 -40.76 27.90
N SER A 284 -46.32 -40.45 27.03
CA SER A 284 -47.75 -40.43 27.40
C SER A 284 -48.41 -41.82 27.44
N CYS A 285 -47.79 -42.85 26.87
CA CYS A 285 -48.27 -44.23 26.92
C CYS A 285 -47.60 -45.08 28.03
N CYS A 286 -46.66 -44.50 28.78
CA CYS A 286 -46.00 -45.13 29.94
C CYS A 286 -46.41 -44.43 31.24
N ARG A 287 -47.71 -44.36 31.52
CA ARG A 287 -48.27 -43.99 32.84
C ARG A 287 -49.21 -45.07 33.33
#